data_AF-A0A3D0I8J8-F1
#
_entry.id   AF-A0A3D0I8J8-F1
#
_cell.length_a   1.000
_cell.length_b   1.000
_cell.length_c   1.000
_cell.angle_alpha   90.00
_cell.angle_beta   90.00
_cell.angle_gamma   90.00
#
_symmetry.space_group_name_H-M   'P 1'
#
loop_
_entity.id
_entity.type
_entity.pdbx_description
1 polymer ?
#
loop_
_entity_poly.entity_id
_entity_poly.type
_entity_poly.pdbx_seq_one_letter_code
_entity_poly.pdbx_strand_id
1 'polypeptide(L)'
;MLLQAYKHVRLMEESESRVEMTAKSLAPADILVAQRILDRPVEFTRWEAHHDHLMRAVSSHTRLTQQMVALRTTAFTLVHRRALFEYLRQRRLTGEKRRKLFALFYGCADYTNAVLVEHGNYVRCSSSYLCTQHLAEHLMHDPALDEPLALYEEWYTEYFHAFCDVEIAETEEERQACLAQESLKPLLKHRVNEARKAILAMPQTPREWREVRMRKPTGDTQRLRALALLPKH
;
A
#
# COMPACT_ATOMS: atom_id res chain seq x y z
N MET A 1 -12.47 13.19 -27.20
CA MET A 1 -12.57 14.34 -26.28
C MET A 1 -11.27 14.40 -25.48
N LEU A 2 -10.44 15.43 -25.67
CA LEU A 2 -9.21 15.59 -24.89
C LEU A 2 -9.60 16.05 -23.49
N LEU A 3 -9.74 15.11 -22.54
CA LEU A 3 -9.90 15.47 -21.13
C LEU A 3 -8.61 16.14 -20.67
N GLN A 4 -8.74 17.39 -20.24
CA GLN A 4 -7.62 18.22 -19.81
C GLN A 4 -7.06 17.71 -18.48
N ALA A 5 -5.73 17.67 -18.35
CA ALA A 5 -5.07 17.32 -17.10
C ALA A 5 -5.30 18.39 -16.01
N TYR A 6 -5.27 17.95 -14.75
CA TYR A 6 -5.43 18.82 -13.59
C TYR A 6 -4.12 19.54 -13.26
N LYS A 7 -4.21 20.84 -12.97
CA LYS A 7 -3.06 21.63 -12.51
C LYS A 7 -2.64 21.22 -11.10
N HIS A 8 -1.36 21.41 -10.79
CA HIS A 8 -0.78 21.16 -9.48
C HIS A 8 -1.61 21.72 -8.31
N VAL A 9 -1.99 23.00 -8.41
CA VAL A 9 -2.77 23.70 -7.36
C VAL A 9 -4.06 22.96 -7.04
N ARG A 10 -4.80 22.49 -8.06
CA ARG A 10 -6.04 21.75 -7.85
C ARG A 10 -5.80 20.41 -7.15
N LEU A 11 -4.73 19.70 -7.50
CA LEU A 11 -4.39 18.44 -6.84
C LEU A 11 -4.07 18.64 -5.35
N MET A 12 -3.36 19.73 -5.01
CA MET A 12 -3.03 20.06 -3.63
C MET A 12 -4.26 20.46 -2.82
N GLU A 13 -5.12 21.34 -3.36
CA GLU A 13 -6.37 21.78 -2.71
C GLU A 13 -7.29 20.59 -2.36
N GLU A 14 -7.49 19.66 -3.30
CA GLU A 14 -8.31 18.47 -3.07
C GLU A 14 -7.67 17.53 -2.04
N SER A 15 -6.35 17.44 -2.02
CA SER A 15 -5.62 16.57 -1.09
C SER A 15 -5.66 17.11 0.35
N GLU A 16 -5.49 18.42 0.52
CA GLU A 16 -5.63 19.07 1.83
C GLU A 16 -7.06 18.94 2.36
N SER A 17 -8.06 19.24 1.53
CA SER A 17 -9.47 19.05 1.89
C SER A 17 -9.76 17.60 2.28
N ARG A 18 -9.17 16.63 1.58
CA ARG A 18 -9.31 15.21 1.92
C ARG A 18 -8.75 14.90 3.31
N VAL A 19 -7.55 15.38 3.66
CA VAL A 19 -6.96 15.15 4.98
C VAL A 19 -7.85 15.73 6.09
N GLU A 20 -8.36 16.94 5.90
CA GLU A 20 -9.29 17.58 6.86
C GLU A 20 -10.59 16.80 7.04
N MET A 21 -11.18 16.32 5.94
CA MET A 21 -12.39 15.51 5.99
C MET A 21 -12.14 14.18 6.69
N THR A 22 -11.02 13.50 6.39
CA THR A 22 -10.70 12.21 7.02
C THR A 22 -10.48 12.34 8.52
N ALA A 23 -9.85 13.41 8.99
CA ALA A 23 -9.64 13.66 10.42
C ALA A 23 -10.95 13.83 11.21
N LYS A 24 -12.05 14.20 10.52
CA LYS A 24 -13.40 14.36 11.07
C LYS A 24 -14.30 13.14 10.84
N SER A 25 -13.82 12.11 10.15
CA SER A 25 -14.61 10.93 9.80
C SER A 25 -14.77 9.94 10.98
N LEU A 26 -15.47 8.82 10.75
CA LEU A 26 -15.68 7.75 11.74
C LEU A 26 -14.81 6.50 11.51
N ALA A 27 -13.93 6.48 10.49
CA ALA A 27 -13.05 5.36 10.17
C ALA A 27 -11.78 5.33 11.06
N PRO A 28 -11.62 4.38 12.01
CA PRO A 28 -10.67 4.53 13.12
C PRO A 28 -9.18 4.62 12.75
N ALA A 29 -8.73 3.91 11.71
CA ALA A 29 -7.31 3.85 11.34
C ALA A 29 -6.86 5.10 10.56
N ASP A 30 -7.69 5.56 9.62
CA ASP A 30 -7.38 6.70 8.75
C ASP A 30 -7.50 8.03 9.50
N ILE A 31 -8.40 8.10 10.50
CA ILE A 31 -8.52 9.24 11.41
C ILE A 31 -7.18 9.51 12.11
N LEU A 32 -6.54 8.48 12.66
CA LEU A 32 -5.35 8.67 13.50
C LEU A 32 -4.18 9.27 12.73
N VAL A 33 -3.96 8.84 11.47
CA VAL A 33 -2.89 9.41 10.64
C VAL A 33 -3.22 10.83 10.17
N ALA A 34 -4.48 11.11 9.84
CA ALA A 34 -4.92 12.46 9.45
C ALA A 34 -4.86 13.45 10.62
N GLN A 35 -5.40 13.07 11.78
CA GLN A 35 -5.32 13.88 13.01
C GLN A 35 -3.88 14.14 13.42
N ARG A 36 -3.00 13.13 13.34
CA ARG A 36 -1.58 13.29 13.70
C ARG A 36 -0.86 14.37 12.89
N ILE A 37 -1.25 14.56 11.63
CA ILE A 37 -0.70 15.60 10.76
C ILE A 37 -1.31 16.96 11.10
N LEU A 38 -2.64 17.04 11.27
CA LEU A 38 -3.34 18.29 11.54
C LEU A 38 -3.09 18.86 12.94
N ASP A 39 -2.89 18.01 13.94
CA ASP A 39 -2.66 18.41 15.34
C ASP A 39 -1.31 19.10 15.53
N ARG A 40 -0.38 18.98 14.57
CA ARG A 40 1.01 19.42 14.70
C ARG A 40 1.43 20.19 13.45
N PRO A 41 1.60 21.52 13.53
CA PRO A 41 1.99 22.35 12.37
C PRO A 41 3.25 21.84 11.66
N VAL A 42 4.25 21.37 12.41
CA VAL A 42 5.49 20.82 11.85
C VAL A 42 5.26 19.54 11.04
N GLU A 43 4.34 18.67 11.46
CA GLU A 43 4.03 17.45 10.72
C GLU A 43 3.17 17.76 9.49
N PHE A 44 2.28 18.75 9.58
CA PHE A 44 1.55 19.29 8.42
C PHE A 44 2.51 19.81 7.35
N THR A 45 3.42 20.72 7.67
CA THR A 45 4.38 21.27 6.69
C THR A 45 5.27 20.17 6.08
N ARG A 46 5.68 19.18 6.88
CA ARG A 46 6.47 18.05 6.37
C ARG A 46 5.67 17.15 5.43
N TRP A 47 4.41 16.90 5.75
CA TRP A 47 3.50 16.16 4.87
C TRP A 47 3.23 16.94 3.59
N GLU A 48 2.92 18.23 3.69
CA GLU A 48 2.64 19.12 2.56
C GLU A 48 3.82 19.14 1.59
N ALA A 49 5.05 19.37 2.07
CA ALA A 49 6.25 19.35 1.24
C ALA A 49 6.50 17.97 0.58
N HIS A 50 6.24 16.89 1.32
CA HIS A 50 6.33 15.54 0.77
C HIS A 50 5.28 15.31 -0.33
N HIS A 51 4.04 15.72 -0.08
CA HIS A 51 2.92 15.51 -0.99
C HIS A 51 3.01 16.40 -2.23
N ASP A 52 3.45 17.64 -2.09
CA ASP A 52 3.79 18.57 -3.18
C ASP A 52 4.78 17.92 -4.15
N HIS A 53 5.85 17.30 -3.64
CA HIS A 53 6.81 16.59 -4.50
C HIS A 53 6.15 15.47 -5.32
N LEU A 54 5.24 14.70 -4.71
CA LEU A 54 4.49 13.65 -5.42
C LEU A 54 3.54 14.26 -6.46
N MET A 55 2.78 15.30 -6.11
CA MET A 55 1.81 15.93 -7.00
C MET A 55 2.44 16.71 -8.13
N ARG A 56 3.68 17.21 -7.98
CA ARG A 56 4.48 17.77 -9.09
C ARG A 56 4.78 16.72 -10.15
N ALA A 57 5.16 15.51 -9.76
CA ALA A 57 5.39 14.41 -10.71
C ALA A 57 4.11 13.98 -11.44
N VAL A 58 2.96 14.09 -10.77
CA VAL A 58 1.66 13.83 -11.39
C VAL A 58 1.28 14.95 -12.36
N SER A 59 1.28 16.20 -11.90
CA SER A 59 0.86 17.38 -12.66
C SER A 59 1.82 17.84 -13.76
N SER A 60 3.04 17.30 -13.83
CA SER A 60 3.95 17.54 -14.96
C SER A 60 3.41 16.99 -16.28
N HIS A 61 2.43 16.09 -16.24
CA HIS A 61 1.81 15.49 -17.42
C HIS A 61 0.63 16.33 -17.90
N THR A 62 0.63 16.66 -19.19
CA THR A 62 -0.40 17.52 -19.81
C THR A 62 -1.63 16.74 -20.29
N ARG A 63 -1.57 15.41 -20.32
CA ARG A 63 -2.66 14.51 -20.71
C ARG A 63 -3.20 13.77 -19.49
N LEU A 64 -4.52 13.75 -19.31
CA LEU A 64 -5.15 13.08 -18.18
C LEU A 64 -4.75 11.60 -18.08
N THR A 65 -4.67 10.87 -19.19
CA THR A 65 -4.23 9.46 -19.21
C THR A 65 -2.85 9.26 -18.58
N GLN A 66 -1.90 10.13 -18.91
CA GLN A 66 -0.54 10.07 -18.36
C GLN A 66 -0.52 10.49 -16.89
N GLN A 67 -1.34 11.50 -16.54
CA GLN A 67 -1.51 11.93 -15.16
C GLN A 67 -2.06 10.81 -14.27
N MET A 68 -3.05 10.06 -14.75
CA MET A 68 -3.60 8.87 -14.07
C MET A 68 -2.51 7.80 -13.87
N VAL A 69 -1.71 7.49 -14.89
CA VAL A 69 -0.60 6.53 -14.77
C VAL A 69 0.45 7.00 -13.76
N ALA A 70 0.75 8.30 -13.72
CA ALA A 70 1.64 8.88 -12.72
C ALA A 70 1.05 8.79 -11.30
N LEU A 71 -0.26 9.04 -11.15
CA LEU A 71 -0.96 8.89 -9.87
C LEU A 71 -0.95 7.42 -9.40
N ARG A 72 -1.18 6.46 -10.30
CA ARG A 72 -1.07 5.02 -10.00
C ARG A 72 0.32 4.63 -9.54
N THR A 73 1.35 5.15 -10.22
CA THR A 73 2.75 4.93 -9.82
C THR A 73 3.06 5.50 -8.45
N THR A 74 2.48 6.67 -8.14
CA THR A 74 2.57 7.30 -6.82
C THR A 74 1.91 6.42 -5.76
N ALA A 75 0.69 5.92 -6.02
CA ALA A 75 -0.03 5.05 -5.10
C ALA A 75 0.76 3.77 -4.77
N PHE A 76 1.36 3.09 -5.77
CA PHE A 76 2.22 1.93 -5.52
C PHE A 76 3.43 2.27 -4.63
N THR A 77 4.06 3.42 -4.87
CA THR A 77 5.19 3.87 -4.04
C THR A 77 4.74 4.05 -2.58
N LEU A 78 3.56 4.61 -2.36
CA LEU A 78 3.00 4.82 -1.03
C LEU A 78 2.64 3.52 -0.32
N VAL A 79 2.07 2.54 -1.03
CA VAL A 79 1.85 1.17 -0.51
C VAL A 79 3.17 0.57 -0.01
N HIS A 80 4.24 0.65 -0.82
CA HIS A 80 5.54 0.09 -0.45
C HIS A 80 6.15 0.79 0.77
N ARG A 81 6.02 2.11 0.84
CA ARG A 81 6.55 2.91 1.95
C ARG A 81 5.79 2.72 3.27
N ARG A 82 4.55 2.23 3.23
CA ARG A 82 3.75 1.93 4.43
C ARG A 82 3.97 0.52 4.97
N ALA A 83 4.40 -0.40 4.10
CA ALA A 83 4.42 -1.83 4.41
C ALA A 83 5.31 -2.23 5.60
N LEU A 84 6.43 -1.54 5.82
CA LEU A 84 7.31 -1.85 6.95
C LEU A 84 6.60 -1.58 8.29
N PHE A 85 6.02 -0.40 8.46
CA PHE A 85 5.24 -0.08 9.66
C PHE A 85 4.02 -1.00 9.83
N GLU A 86 3.32 -1.33 8.74
CA GLU A 86 2.17 -2.24 8.81
C GLU A 86 2.57 -3.66 9.20
N TYR A 87 3.67 -4.17 8.66
CA TYR A 87 4.26 -5.44 9.05
C TYR A 87 4.61 -5.45 10.55
N LEU A 88 5.26 -4.40 11.05
CA LEU A 88 5.54 -4.23 12.48
C LEU A 88 4.26 -4.26 13.33
N ARG A 89 3.21 -3.55 12.90
CA ARG A 89 1.91 -3.50 13.58
C ARG A 89 1.22 -4.87 13.62
N GLN A 90 1.25 -5.61 12.52
CA GLN A 90 0.57 -6.90 12.37
C GLN A 90 1.32 -8.03 13.08
N ARG A 91 2.65 -8.12 12.93
CA ARG A 91 3.47 -9.16 13.56
C ARG A 91 3.80 -8.88 15.02
N ARG A 92 3.55 -7.66 15.52
CA ARG A 92 3.83 -7.23 16.90
C ARG A 92 5.28 -7.55 17.33
N LEU A 93 6.23 -7.32 16.42
CA LEU A 93 7.63 -7.63 16.66
C LEU A 93 8.19 -6.79 17.81
N THR A 94 8.97 -7.44 18.67
CA THR A 94 9.64 -6.81 19.83
C THR A 94 11.09 -7.27 19.92
N GLY A 95 11.88 -6.60 20.76
CA GLY A 95 13.25 -7.03 21.08
C GLY A 95 14.20 -7.05 19.89
N GLU A 96 15.00 -8.12 19.82
CA GLU A 96 16.08 -8.29 18.85
C GLU A 96 15.58 -8.40 17.40
N LYS A 97 14.52 -9.17 17.16
CA LYS A 97 13.89 -9.28 15.82
C LYS A 97 13.47 -7.93 15.25
N ARG A 98 12.91 -7.06 16.09
CA ARG A 98 12.56 -5.69 15.67
C ARG A 98 13.82 -4.89 15.32
N ARG A 99 14.89 -4.99 16.12
CA ARG A 99 16.17 -4.32 15.81
C ARG A 99 16.78 -4.85 14.51
N LYS A 100 16.79 -6.16 14.30
CA LYS A 100 17.25 -6.81 13.07
C LYS A 100 16.46 -6.34 11.84
N LEU A 101 15.13 -6.25 11.96
CA LEU A 101 14.29 -5.70 10.90
C LEU A 101 14.66 -4.24 10.58
N PHE A 102 14.84 -3.38 11.59
CA PHE A 102 15.27 -2.01 11.34
C PHE A 102 16.67 -1.94 10.72
N ALA A 103 17.60 -2.81 11.13
CA ALA A 103 18.92 -2.90 10.52
C ALA A 103 18.86 -3.33 9.04
N LEU A 104 17.90 -4.20 8.67
CA LEU A 104 17.69 -4.61 7.28
C LEU A 104 17.30 -3.44 6.36
N PHE A 105 16.46 -2.52 6.83
CA PHE A 105 15.95 -1.41 6.01
C PHE A 105 16.70 -0.08 6.18
N TYR A 106 17.32 0.14 7.34
CA TYR A 106 18.00 1.40 7.69
C TYR A 106 19.51 1.23 7.88
N GLY A 107 20.05 0.02 7.73
CA GLY A 107 21.47 -0.27 7.90
C GLY A 107 21.94 -0.04 9.34
N CYS A 108 23.15 0.51 9.49
CA CYS A 108 23.78 0.78 10.79
C CYS A 108 23.27 2.06 11.49
N ALA A 109 22.10 2.58 11.11
CA ALA A 109 21.51 3.74 11.77
C ALA A 109 21.19 3.45 13.25
N ASP A 110 21.26 4.47 14.10
CA ASP A 110 20.74 4.37 15.46
C ASP A 110 19.28 3.89 15.45
N TYR A 111 18.99 2.84 16.22
CA TYR A 111 17.69 2.17 16.21
C TYR A 111 16.56 3.13 16.60
N THR A 112 16.78 3.98 17.59
CA THR A 112 15.76 4.93 18.06
C THR A 112 15.43 5.93 16.96
N ASN A 113 16.45 6.49 16.32
CA ASN A 113 16.27 7.37 15.18
C ASN A 113 15.57 6.66 14.00
N ALA A 114 15.95 5.43 13.68
CA ALA A 114 15.32 4.66 12.60
C ALA A 114 13.82 4.43 12.85
N VAL A 115 13.43 4.12 14.09
CA VAL A 115 12.02 3.98 14.49
C VAL A 115 11.25 5.29 14.34
N LEU A 116 11.84 6.41 14.77
CA LEU A 116 11.20 7.73 14.66
C LEU A 116 11.02 8.16 13.19
N VAL A 117 12.05 7.94 12.37
CA VAL A 117 12.03 8.22 10.94
C VAL A 117 10.95 7.37 10.24
N GLU A 118 10.91 6.06 10.52
CA GLU A 118 9.91 5.16 9.93
C GLU A 118 8.49 5.55 10.33
N HIS A 119 8.24 5.87 11.60
CA HIS A 119 6.93 6.34 12.03
C HIS A 119 6.53 7.64 11.31
N GLY A 120 7.44 8.61 11.20
CA GLY A 120 7.19 9.85 10.45
C GLY A 120 6.89 9.59 8.97
N ASN A 121 7.63 8.66 8.35
CA ASN A 121 7.38 8.25 6.97
C ASN A 121 6.00 7.59 6.82
N TYR A 122 5.65 6.69 7.72
CA TYR A 122 4.35 6.01 7.71
C TYR A 122 3.19 7.00 7.79
N VAL A 123 3.25 7.98 8.70
CA VAL A 123 2.20 9.00 8.85
C VAL A 123 2.06 9.80 7.56
N ARG A 124 3.16 10.33 7.00
CA ARG A 124 3.11 11.11 5.76
C ARG A 124 2.61 10.28 4.57
N CYS A 125 3.16 9.08 4.39
CA CYS A 125 2.81 8.23 3.25
C CYS A 125 1.36 7.74 3.34
N SER A 126 0.86 7.43 4.53
CA SER A 126 -0.54 7.01 4.74
C SER A 126 -1.50 8.14 4.38
N SER A 127 -1.23 9.36 4.84
CA SER A 127 -2.09 10.50 4.51
C SER A 127 -2.02 10.88 3.04
N SER A 128 -0.84 10.83 2.41
CA SER A 128 -0.73 10.98 0.95
C SER A 128 -1.43 9.85 0.18
N TYR A 129 -1.45 8.62 0.70
CA TYR A 129 -2.14 7.50 0.06
C TYR A 129 -3.65 7.72 0.00
N LEU A 130 -4.24 8.16 1.13
CA LEU A 130 -5.65 8.56 1.20
C LEU A 130 -5.99 9.64 0.16
N CYS A 131 -5.07 10.60 -0.03
CA CYS A 131 -5.23 11.64 -1.05
C CYS A 131 -5.19 11.05 -2.46
N THR A 132 -4.26 10.11 -2.76
CA THR A 132 -4.20 9.49 -4.09
C THR A 132 -5.46 8.69 -4.44
N GLN A 133 -6.05 8.00 -3.46
CA GLN A 133 -7.32 7.29 -3.65
C GLN A 133 -8.47 8.29 -3.92
N HIS A 134 -8.55 9.35 -3.12
CA HIS A 134 -9.57 10.39 -3.29
C HIS A 134 -9.46 11.11 -4.65
N LEU A 135 -8.25 11.48 -5.07
CA LEU A 135 -8.00 12.10 -6.37
C LEU A 135 -8.39 11.16 -7.52
N ALA A 136 -8.08 9.86 -7.42
CA ALA A 136 -8.50 8.91 -8.43
C ALA A 136 -10.02 8.75 -8.49
N GLU A 137 -10.69 8.61 -7.36
CA GLU A 137 -12.12 8.39 -7.30
C GLU A 137 -12.92 9.62 -7.78
N HIS A 138 -12.63 10.79 -7.21
CA HIS A 138 -13.49 11.97 -7.35
C HIS A 138 -13.03 12.95 -8.42
N LEU A 139 -11.73 13.00 -8.73
CA LEU A 139 -11.20 13.95 -9.68
C LEU A 139 -10.92 13.30 -11.05
N MET A 140 -10.20 12.18 -11.06
CA MET A 140 -9.76 11.55 -12.32
C MET A 140 -10.68 10.42 -12.81
N HIS A 141 -11.60 9.96 -11.96
CA HIS A 141 -12.43 8.77 -12.17
C HIS A 141 -11.61 7.58 -12.68
N ASP A 142 -10.53 7.27 -11.96
CA ASP A 142 -9.59 6.21 -12.29
C ASP A 142 -9.92 4.90 -11.55
N PRO A 143 -10.67 3.96 -12.15
CA PRO A 143 -11.03 2.69 -11.52
C PRO A 143 -9.84 1.76 -11.29
N ALA A 144 -8.65 2.08 -11.81
CA ALA A 144 -7.44 1.32 -11.53
C ALA A 144 -6.97 1.46 -10.06
N LEU A 145 -7.39 2.53 -9.37
CA LEU A 145 -7.07 2.77 -7.96
C LEU A 145 -8.18 2.39 -6.97
N ASP A 146 -9.18 1.64 -7.44
CA ASP A 146 -10.20 1.02 -6.60
C ASP A 146 -9.82 -0.46 -6.33
N GLU A 147 -10.70 -1.42 -6.66
CA GLU A 147 -10.48 -2.84 -6.42
C GLU A 147 -9.14 -3.41 -6.95
N PRO A 148 -8.62 -2.99 -8.13
CA PRO A 148 -7.32 -3.46 -8.61
C PRO A 148 -6.15 -3.05 -7.69
N LEU A 149 -6.17 -1.84 -7.14
CA LEU A 149 -5.14 -1.39 -6.21
C LEU A 149 -5.27 -2.09 -4.86
N ALA A 150 -6.48 -2.29 -4.36
CA ALA A 150 -6.71 -3.06 -3.13
C ALA A 150 -6.15 -4.49 -3.27
N LEU A 151 -6.40 -5.13 -4.41
CA LEU A 151 -5.85 -6.46 -4.70
C LEU A 151 -4.31 -6.46 -4.79
N TYR A 152 -3.75 -5.41 -5.39
CA TYR A 152 -2.30 -5.22 -5.41
C TYR A 152 -1.72 -5.08 -4.00
N GLU A 153 -2.35 -4.28 -3.14
CA GLU A 153 -1.94 -4.06 -1.75
C GLU A 153 -1.96 -5.38 -0.96
N GLU A 154 -2.98 -6.22 -1.14
CA GLU A 154 -3.02 -7.58 -0.57
C GLU A 154 -1.81 -8.43 -0.99
N TRP A 155 -1.54 -8.52 -2.30
CA TRP A 155 -0.46 -9.35 -2.83
C TRP A 155 0.93 -8.82 -2.47
N TYR A 156 1.08 -7.50 -2.44
CA TYR A 156 2.31 -6.88 -1.99
C TYR A 156 2.54 -7.14 -0.51
N THR A 157 1.49 -7.06 0.32
CA THR A 157 1.56 -7.39 1.75
C THR A 157 1.99 -8.83 1.96
N GLU A 158 1.39 -9.78 1.24
CA GLU A 158 1.76 -11.20 1.28
C GLU A 158 3.24 -11.42 0.91
N TYR A 159 3.68 -10.82 -0.20
CA TYR A 159 5.08 -10.85 -0.62
C TYR A 159 6.02 -10.25 0.44
N PHE A 160 5.69 -9.06 0.96
CA PHE A 160 6.51 -8.33 1.92
C PHE A 160 6.62 -9.09 3.25
N HIS A 161 5.54 -9.72 3.69
CA HIS A 161 5.52 -10.59 4.86
C HIS A 161 6.41 -11.81 4.66
N ALA A 162 6.25 -12.54 3.56
CA ALA A 162 7.07 -13.70 3.24
C ALA A 162 8.57 -13.33 3.14
N PHE A 163 8.88 -12.15 2.59
CA PHE A 163 10.24 -11.62 2.58
C PHE A 163 10.74 -11.39 4.01
N CYS A 164 10.04 -10.56 4.81
CA CYS A 164 10.51 -10.18 6.13
C CYS A 164 10.61 -11.37 7.09
N ASP A 165 9.62 -12.27 7.10
CA ASP A 165 9.61 -13.44 7.98
C ASP A 165 10.85 -14.33 7.75
N VAL A 166 11.25 -14.52 6.49
CA VAL A 166 12.46 -15.26 6.12
C VAL A 166 13.73 -14.53 6.59
N GLU A 167 13.84 -13.22 6.33
CA GLU A 167 15.06 -12.47 6.67
C GLU A 167 15.27 -12.33 8.19
N ILE A 168 14.18 -12.23 8.97
CA ILE A 168 14.28 -12.07 10.43
C ILE A 168 14.37 -13.39 11.19
N ALA A 169 14.11 -14.55 10.55
CA ALA A 169 14.26 -15.85 11.20
C ALA A 169 15.66 -16.04 11.80
N GLU A 170 15.72 -16.47 13.06
CA GLU A 170 16.97 -16.56 13.83
C GLU A 170 17.32 -18.00 14.16
N THR A 171 16.37 -18.75 14.71
CA THR A 171 16.58 -20.15 15.09
C THR A 171 16.42 -21.07 13.87
N GLU A 172 16.97 -22.28 13.97
CA GLU A 172 16.87 -23.26 12.90
C GLU A 172 15.41 -23.72 12.69
N GLU A 173 14.64 -23.81 13.77
CA GLU A 173 13.21 -24.13 13.72
C GLU A 173 12.43 -23.04 12.98
N GLU A 174 12.76 -21.76 13.20
CA GLU A 174 12.13 -20.64 12.50
C GLU A 174 12.46 -20.63 11.02
N ARG A 175 13.72 -20.91 10.66
CA ARG A 175 14.13 -21.04 9.26
C ARG A 175 13.42 -22.19 8.58
N GLN A 176 13.36 -23.34 9.23
CA GLN A 176 12.63 -24.51 8.74
C GLN A 176 11.15 -24.19 8.53
N ALA A 177 10.51 -23.46 9.46
CA ALA A 177 9.13 -23.01 9.34
C ALA A 177 8.90 -21.99 8.21
N CYS A 178 9.95 -21.32 7.73
CA CYS A 178 9.89 -20.32 6.67
C CYS A 178 10.27 -20.86 5.28
N LEU A 179 10.69 -22.13 5.14
CA LEU A 179 11.12 -22.70 3.86
C LEU A 179 10.06 -22.63 2.74
N ALA A 180 8.79 -22.81 3.12
CA ALA A 180 7.68 -22.69 2.16
C ALA A 180 7.56 -21.25 1.65
N GLN A 181 7.63 -20.27 2.56
CA GLN A 181 7.61 -18.85 2.24
C GLN A 181 8.83 -18.45 1.39
N GLU A 182 10.02 -18.95 1.73
CA GLU A 182 11.24 -18.74 0.96
C GLU A 182 11.10 -19.25 -0.48
N SER A 183 10.57 -20.46 -0.63
CA SER A 183 10.30 -21.06 -1.95
C SER A 183 9.24 -20.30 -2.75
N LEU A 184 8.27 -19.66 -2.08
CA LEU A 184 7.21 -18.88 -2.70
C LEU A 184 7.62 -17.43 -3.04
N LYS A 185 8.66 -16.86 -2.41
CA LYS A 185 9.11 -15.47 -2.64
C LYS A 185 9.21 -15.09 -4.13
N PRO A 186 9.82 -15.90 -5.03
CA PRO A 186 9.93 -15.56 -6.45
C PRO A 186 8.56 -15.48 -7.14
N LEU A 187 7.65 -16.41 -6.83
CA LEU A 187 6.31 -16.45 -7.42
C LEU A 187 5.46 -15.26 -6.95
N LEU A 188 5.49 -14.94 -5.65
CA LEU A 188 4.82 -13.78 -5.08
C LEU A 188 5.34 -12.47 -5.70
N LYS A 189 6.66 -12.33 -5.83
CA LYS A 189 7.28 -11.18 -6.51
C LYS A 189 6.84 -11.07 -7.96
N HIS A 190 6.80 -12.18 -8.69
CA HIS A 190 6.32 -12.21 -10.06
C HIS A 190 4.86 -11.75 -10.17
N ARG A 191 3.98 -12.28 -9.32
CA ARG A 191 2.56 -11.91 -9.26
C ARG A 191 2.36 -10.41 -9.01
N VAL A 192 3.07 -9.84 -8.03
CA VAL A 192 3.04 -8.39 -7.75
C VAL A 192 3.49 -7.58 -8.97
N ASN A 193 4.55 -8.01 -9.66
CA ASN A 193 5.05 -7.29 -10.83
C ASN A 193 4.08 -7.33 -12.00
N GLU A 194 3.43 -8.47 -12.26
CA GLU A 194 2.42 -8.59 -13.31
C GLU A 194 1.17 -7.78 -12.98
N ALA A 195 0.73 -7.78 -11.72
CA ALA A 195 -0.36 -6.91 -11.25
C ALA A 195 -0.05 -5.43 -11.50
N ARG A 196 1.17 -4.99 -11.12
CA ARG A 196 1.61 -3.61 -11.34
C ARG A 196 1.56 -3.24 -12.82
N LYS A 197 2.10 -4.09 -13.70
CA LYS A 197 2.08 -3.85 -15.16
C LYS A 197 0.64 -3.76 -15.67
N ALA A 198 -0.23 -4.67 -15.24
CA ALA A 198 -1.63 -4.71 -15.67
C ALA A 198 -2.38 -3.44 -15.26
N ILE A 199 -2.25 -3.00 -14.00
CA ILE A 199 -2.91 -1.80 -13.46
C ILE A 199 -2.39 -0.53 -14.16
N LEU A 200 -1.08 -0.42 -14.39
CA LEU A 200 -0.52 0.71 -15.14
C LEU A 200 -1.03 0.76 -16.59
N ALA A 201 -1.26 -0.39 -17.21
CA ALA A 201 -1.77 -0.49 -18.58
C ALA A 201 -3.30 -0.36 -18.70
N MET A 202 -4.05 -0.23 -17.59
CA MET A 202 -5.50 -0.12 -17.63
C MET A 202 -5.96 1.13 -18.38
N PRO A 203 -6.91 1.02 -19.33
CA PRO A 203 -7.48 2.19 -19.99
C PRO A 203 -8.35 3.00 -19.01
N GLN A 204 -8.73 4.23 -19.39
CA GLN A 204 -9.54 5.12 -18.54
C GLN A 204 -10.94 4.58 -18.26
N THR A 205 -11.51 3.86 -19.22
CA THR A 205 -12.75 3.08 -19.07
C THR A 205 -12.39 1.60 -19.18
N PRO A 206 -11.81 0.98 -18.13
CA PRO A 206 -11.47 -0.42 -18.17
C PRO A 206 -12.73 -1.27 -18.19
N ARG A 207 -12.68 -2.31 -19.02
CA ARG A 207 -13.46 -3.52 -18.75
C ARG A 207 -12.93 -4.10 -17.44
N GLU A 208 -13.83 -4.64 -16.63
CA GLU A 208 -13.53 -5.27 -15.35
C GLU A 208 -12.23 -6.10 -15.42
N TRP A 209 -11.31 -5.86 -14.48
CA TRP A 209 -10.04 -6.57 -14.45
C TRP A 209 -10.29 -8.07 -14.24
N ARG A 210 -9.56 -8.92 -14.98
CA ARG A 210 -9.78 -10.37 -14.97
C ARG A 210 -9.74 -10.97 -13.57
N GLU A 211 -8.81 -10.52 -12.73
CA GLU A 211 -8.58 -11.05 -11.38
C GLU A 211 -9.72 -10.67 -10.43
N VAL A 212 -10.23 -9.44 -10.54
CA VAL A 212 -11.45 -8.97 -9.85
C VAL A 212 -12.63 -9.85 -10.22
N ARG A 213 -12.84 -10.06 -11.53
CA ARG A 213 -13.95 -10.88 -12.02
C ARG A 213 -13.89 -12.33 -11.54
N MET A 214 -12.69 -12.92 -11.43
CA MET A 214 -12.51 -14.29 -10.95
C MET A 214 -12.88 -14.47 -9.47
N ARG A 215 -12.79 -13.40 -8.67
CA ARG A 215 -13.07 -13.44 -7.23
C ARG A 215 -14.53 -13.17 -6.90
N LYS A 216 -15.34 -12.69 -7.86
CA LYS A 216 -16.78 -12.56 -7.65
C LYS A 216 -17.41 -13.93 -7.43
N PRO A 217 -18.25 -14.11 -6.39
CA PRO A 217 -18.92 -15.37 -6.15
C PRO A 217 -19.80 -15.70 -7.35
N THR A 218 -19.45 -16.74 -8.10
CA THR A 218 -20.22 -17.23 -9.26
C THR A 218 -21.46 -18.03 -8.87
N GLY A 219 -21.68 -18.26 -7.56
CA GLY A 219 -22.76 -19.13 -7.07
C GLY A 219 -22.46 -20.63 -7.17
N ASP A 220 -21.39 -21.01 -7.87
CA ASP A 220 -21.02 -22.41 -8.18
C ASP A 220 -20.02 -23.04 -7.20
N THR A 221 -19.82 -22.44 -6.01
CA THR A 221 -18.95 -23.05 -4.99
C THR A 221 -19.60 -24.32 -4.43
N GLN A 222 -19.31 -25.48 -5.04
CA GLN A 222 -19.53 -26.77 -4.40
C GLN A 222 -18.69 -26.82 -3.13
N ARG A 223 -19.35 -26.98 -1.98
CA ARG A 223 -18.67 -27.33 -0.73
C ARG A 223 -17.93 -28.65 -0.95
N LEU A 224 -16.61 -28.63 -0.97
CA LEU A 224 -15.79 -29.83 -0.94
C LEU A 224 -16.23 -30.66 0.28
N ARG A 225 -16.65 -31.91 0.06
CA ARG A 225 -16.97 -32.84 1.16
C ARG A 225 -15.72 -32.95 2.04
N ALA A 226 -15.85 -32.58 3.31
CA ALA A 226 -14.82 -32.83 4.30
C ALA A 226 -14.51 -34.34 4.29
N LEU A 227 -13.25 -34.69 4.06
CA LEU A 227 -12.77 -36.06 4.25
C LEU A 227 -12.86 -36.33 5.75
N ALA A 228 -13.89 -37.07 6.16
CA ALA A 228 -13.98 -37.59 7.52
C ALA A 228 -12.79 -38.52 7.73
N LEU A 229 -11.85 -38.10 8.58
CA LEU A 229 -10.84 -38.99 9.13
C LEU A 229 -11.57 -40.01 9.99
N LEU A 230 -11.76 -41.23 9.45
CA LEU A 230 -12.26 -42.36 10.22
C LEU A 230 -11.26 -42.65 11.36
N PRO A 231 -11.73 -42.81 12.61
CA PRO A 231 -10.87 -43.27 13.68
C PRO A 231 -10.40 -44.70 13.39
N LYS A 232 -9.09 -44.93 13.50
CA LYS A 232 -8.54 -46.30 13.50
C LYS A 232 -8.96 -46.97 14.81
N HIS A 233 -9.65 -48.10 14.71
CA HIS A 233 -9.85 -49.06 15.81
C HIS A 233 -8.61 -49.92 16.00
#